data_AF-A0A2S9JS19-F1
#
_entry.id   AF-A0A2S9JS19-F1
#
_cell.length_a   1.000
_cell.length_b   1.000
_cell.length_c   1.000
_cell.angle_alpha   90.00
_cell.angle_beta   90.00
_cell.angle_gamma   90.00
#
_symmetry.space_group_name_H-M   'P 1'
#
loop_
_entity.id
_entity.type
_entity.pdbx_description
1 polymer ?
#
loop_
_entity_poly.entity_id
_entity_poly.type
_entity_poly.pdbx_seq_one_letter_code
_entity_poly.pdbx_strand_id
1 'polypeptide(L)'
;MKMEWRFDKMNTMKPFKIYAITCIAIMMSCLASCYKDKGNYDIDMPLEPQVTGLDTLYHAVVGDSLIIEPKITGIPSEHIQCTWRIAVPEELSPEHNRYEGNSLRIPFGLQAKRYRARLTVTNTQNGMKYFHTFYIQGVTEFSVGSLVLSQDGGVTKLSFIKPDGTVQPNIYEAINNEHLPNDPLHIHYLRNMNTGGLPLAYWIITKHGGVRLNVNDLQKEQIKPGTLQENFFLPPANIEVGSLKNHRQGVLMGIINHKFYGGTTSTWDQNDNYGMFGAYAPGNYTLAPQFILTTIGSNVSMIAYEKERRQFVRLEVQLGPVYFGTQYSVDNTDAFDPQDVGLDLIQIVQINSADTYAYMQDAEGQLFELKFTAAFNANPFTFRPMHKRLFARQEWMHADTKLLATQTGYIYIAAENKIYRYNPLNEQILELEATFSNPVTMLKLDDDQNTLIAGSGNSIYNLDIRTGRNGNITGKIDGIPGQPIDMVWRR
;
A
#
# COMPACT_ATOMS: atom_id res chain seq x y z
N MET A 1 19.16 -86.27 79.35
CA MET A 1 20.59 -86.62 79.24
C MET A 1 21.04 -86.38 77.80
N LYS A 2 22.25 -85.84 77.59
CA LYS A 2 22.95 -85.63 76.29
C LYS A 2 22.14 -85.10 75.07
N MET A 3 22.19 -83.77 74.94
CA MET A 3 22.52 -83.01 73.72
C MET A 3 23.03 -83.80 72.48
N GLU A 4 22.47 -83.48 71.30
CA GLU A 4 23.15 -83.39 69.99
C GLU A 4 22.54 -82.26 69.13
N TRP A 5 23.39 -81.55 68.37
CA TRP A 5 23.11 -80.41 67.45
C TRP A 5 24.47 -80.03 66.79
N ARG A 6 24.63 -79.46 65.58
CA ARG A 6 23.75 -79.14 64.42
C ARG A 6 24.64 -78.65 63.24
N PHE A 7 24.05 -78.50 62.04
CA PHE A 7 24.59 -77.85 60.82
C PHE A 7 25.61 -78.72 60.04
N ASP A 8 25.75 -78.66 58.71
CA ASP A 8 25.15 -77.81 57.64
C ASP A 8 25.24 -78.58 56.27
N LYS A 9 24.90 -78.14 55.04
CA LYS A 9 24.36 -76.90 54.42
C LYS A 9 23.80 -77.26 53.01
N MET A 10 22.72 -76.63 52.50
CA MET A 10 22.61 -76.13 51.10
C MET A 10 21.22 -75.59 50.67
N ASN A 11 21.21 -74.37 50.14
CA ASN A 11 20.24 -73.64 49.30
C ASN A 11 18.78 -74.13 49.17
N THR A 12 17.87 -73.30 49.71
CA THR A 12 16.43 -73.35 49.38
C THR A 12 16.08 -72.46 48.18
N MET A 13 15.58 -73.05 47.09
CA MET A 13 14.78 -72.33 46.09
C MET A 13 13.30 -72.57 46.36
N LYS A 14 12.64 -71.60 46.99
CA LYS A 14 11.19 -71.64 47.25
C LYS A 14 10.40 -71.76 45.93
N PRO A 15 9.24 -72.46 45.89
CA PRO A 15 8.48 -72.71 44.67
C PRO A 15 8.04 -71.42 43.94
N PHE A 16 7.93 -70.30 44.66
CA PHE A 16 7.70 -68.96 44.10
C PHE A 16 8.72 -68.57 42.99
N LYS A 17 9.98 -69.03 43.09
CA LYS A 17 10.99 -68.81 42.03
C LYS A 17 10.69 -69.58 40.75
N ILE A 18 10.06 -70.76 40.83
CA ILE A 18 9.72 -71.56 39.66
C ILE A 18 8.60 -70.87 38.87
N TYR A 19 7.51 -70.48 39.55
CA TYR A 19 6.43 -69.70 38.93
C TYR A 19 6.92 -68.37 38.32
N ALA A 20 7.83 -67.66 39.00
CA ALA A 20 8.45 -66.46 38.44
C ALA A 20 9.22 -66.75 37.14
N ILE A 21 10.02 -67.83 37.10
CA ILE A 21 10.74 -68.26 35.87
C ILE A 21 9.75 -68.64 34.76
N THR A 22 8.67 -69.35 35.05
CA THR A 22 7.65 -69.69 34.05
C THR A 22 6.94 -68.45 33.50
N CYS A 23 6.57 -67.48 34.35
CA CYS A 23 5.98 -66.23 33.90
C CYS A 23 6.95 -65.39 33.05
N ILE A 24 8.23 -65.35 33.42
CA ILE A 24 9.28 -64.68 32.65
C ILE A 24 9.51 -65.36 31.28
N ALA A 25 9.46 -66.70 31.22
CA ALA A 25 9.57 -67.44 29.96
C ALA A 25 8.37 -67.17 29.03
N ILE A 26 7.15 -67.16 29.56
CA ILE A 26 5.93 -66.79 28.81
C ILE A 26 6.03 -65.34 28.31
N MET A 27 6.46 -64.41 29.17
CA MET A 27 6.64 -63.00 28.81
C MET A 27 7.70 -62.82 27.70
N MET A 28 8.81 -63.57 27.73
CA MET A 28 9.79 -63.57 26.65
C MET A 28 9.24 -64.18 25.35
N SER A 29 8.39 -65.21 25.40
CA SER A 29 7.76 -65.75 24.19
C SER A 29 6.71 -64.79 23.58
N CYS A 30 5.98 -64.03 24.40
CA CYS A 30 5.13 -62.93 23.93
C CYS A 30 5.95 -61.82 23.27
N LEU A 31 7.09 -61.43 23.86
CA LEU A 31 8.00 -60.44 23.27
C LEU A 31 8.60 -60.93 21.93
N ALA A 32 8.91 -62.22 21.81
CA ALA A 32 9.36 -62.83 20.55
C ALA A 32 8.26 -62.83 19.47
N SER A 33 6.98 -62.98 19.85
CA SER A 33 5.84 -62.86 18.92
C SER A 33 5.75 -61.47 18.29
N CYS A 34 6.09 -60.42 19.04
CA CYS A 34 6.13 -59.04 18.54
C CYS A 34 7.39 -58.69 17.74
N TYR A 35 8.41 -59.57 17.72
CA TYR A 35 9.65 -59.34 16.95
C TYR A 35 9.60 -59.87 15.51
N LYS A 36 8.47 -60.47 15.10
CA LYS A 36 8.33 -61.07 13.77
C LYS A 36 7.74 -60.14 12.71
N ASP A 37 7.21 -58.98 13.09
CA ASP A 37 6.91 -57.89 12.16
C ASP A 37 8.19 -57.06 11.90
N LYS A 38 9.03 -57.58 11.01
CA LYS A 38 10.02 -56.74 10.31
C LYS A 38 9.36 -56.15 9.08
N GLY A 39 8.50 -55.16 9.32
CA GLY A 39 7.69 -54.47 8.32
C GLY A 39 8.49 -53.66 7.30
N ASN A 40 9.32 -54.31 6.49
CA ASN A 40 9.60 -53.85 5.12
C ASN A 40 8.38 -54.21 4.26
N TYR A 41 7.24 -53.60 4.59
CA TYR A 41 6.13 -53.53 3.67
C TYR A 41 6.57 -52.62 2.54
N ASP A 42 6.70 -53.15 1.34
CA ASP A 42 6.76 -52.32 0.14
C ASP A 42 5.38 -51.66 0.00
N ILE A 43 5.26 -50.45 0.56
CA ILE A 43 4.04 -49.66 0.47
C ILE A 43 3.95 -49.17 -0.97
N ASP A 44 3.28 -49.97 -1.80
CA ASP A 44 2.87 -49.62 -3.17
C ASP A 44 1.86 -48.47 -3.08
N MET A 45 2.38 -47.24 -2.97
CA MET A 45 1.59 -46.03 -2.86
C MET A 45 0.82 -45.81 -4.17
N PRO A 46 -0.53 -45.88 -4.16
CA PRO A 46 -1.30 -45.76 -5.38
C PRO A 46 -1.04 -44.41 -6.07
N LEU A 47 -0.81 -44.47 -7.38
CA LEU A 47 -0.37 -43.35 -8.23
C LEU A 47 -1.07 -42.03 -7.85
N GLU A 48 -0.29 -41.02 -7.47
CA GLU A 48 -0.84 -39.71 -7.10
C GLU A 48 -1.55 -39.05 -8.30
N PRO A 49 -2.79 -38.57 -8.14
CA PRO A 49 -3.54 -37.96 -9.21
C PRO A 49 -2.89 -36.67 -9.66
N GLN A 50 -2.65 -36.56 -10.97
CA GLN A 50 -2.10 -35.35 -11.55
C GLN A 50 -3.23 -34.37 -11.81
N VAL A 51 -3.19 -33.23 -11.10
CA VAL A 51 -4.16 -32.14 -11.23
C VAL A 51 -3.52 -31.04 -12.08
N THR A 52 -4.10 -30.78 -13.25
CA THR A 52 -3.61 -29.82 -14.25
C THR A 52 -4.69 -28.78 -14.56
N GLY A 53 -4.30 -27.55 -14.91
CA GLY A 53 -5.25 -26.44 -15.07
C GLY A 53 -5.88 -25.94 -13.75
N LEU A 54 -5.18 -26.14 -12.63
CA LEU A 54 -5.49 -25.48 -11.36
C LEU A 54 -4.43 -24.40 -11.08
N ASP A 55 -4.80 -23.14 -11.26
CA ASP A 55 -3.93 -21.99 -11.05
C ASP A 55 -3.78 -21.66 -9.56
N THR A 56 -2.70 -20.96 -9.22
CA THR A 56 -2.42 -20.56 -7.83
C THR A 56 -3.28 -19.39 -7.35
N LEU A 57 -3.87 -18.64 -8.28
CA LEU A 57 -4.71 -17.46 -8.03
C LEU A 57 -5.77 -17.33 -9.13
N TYR A 58 -7.05 -17.25 -8.72
CA TYR A 58 -8.17 -16.87 -9.58
C TYR A 58 -8.69 -15.49 -9.20
N HIS A 59 -9.08 -14.68 -10.19
CA HIS A 59 -9.80 -13.43 -9.97
C HIS A 59 -11.30 -13.67 -10.20
N ALA A 60 -12.14 -13.28 -9.25
CA ALA A 60 -13.58 -13.53 -9.29
C ALA A 60 -14.33 -12.19 -9.15
N VAL A 61 -15.15 -11.83 -10.13
CA VAL A 61 -15.94 -10.58 -10.07
C VAL A 61 -17.10 -10.77 -9.09
N VAL A 62 -17.22 -9.87 -8.12
CA VAL A 62 -18.29 -9.90 -7.11
C VAL A 62 -19.65 -9.78 -7.79
N GLY A 63 -20.51 -10.77 -7.56
CA GLY A 63 -21.83 -10.89 -8.20
C GLY A 63 -21.86 -11.68 -9.51
N ASP A 64 -20.71 -12.03 -10.11
CA ASP A 64 -20.60 -12.83 -11.33
C ASP A 64 -20.21 -14.30 -11.03
N SER A 65 -20.13 -15.14 -12.04
CA SER A 65 -19.83 -16.57 -11.93
C SER A 65 -18.33 -16.87 -11.83
N LEU A 66 -17.88 -17.41 -10.70
CA LEU A 66 -16.56 -18.04 -10.59
C LEU A 66 -16.66 -19.49 -11.10
N ILE A 67 -15.82 -19.81 -12.09
CA ILE A 67 -15.70 -21.13 -12.72
C ILE A 67 -14.24 -21.59 -12.63
N ILE A 68 -14.01 -22.79 -12.10
CA ILE A 68 -12.67 -23.43 -12.02
C ILE A 68 -12.81 -24.90 -12.46
N GLU A 69 -12.10 -25.29 -13.51
CA GLU A 69 -12.24 -26.59 -14.20
C GLU A 69 -10.91 -27.33 -14.33
N PRO A 70 -10.39 -27.91 -13.24
CA PRO A 70 -9.12 -28.62 -13.26
C PRO A 70 -9.27 -30.00 -13.91
N LYS A 71 -8.30 -30.38 -14.75
CA LYS A 71 -8.21 -31.72 -15.31
C LYS A 71 -7.43 -32.63 -14.37
N ILE A 72 -8.12 -33.62 -13.82
CA ILE A 72 -7.58 -34.65 -12.92
C ILE A 72 -7.34 -35.93 -13.73
N THR A 73 -6.17 -36.55 -13.58
CA THR A 73 -5.84 -37.88 -14.15
C THR A 73 -5.17 -38.78 -13.10
N GLY A 74 -5.07 -40.08 -13.36
CA GLY A 74 -4.50 -41.08 -12.43
C GLY A 74 -5.52 -41.81 -11.54
N ILE A 75 -6.77 -41.34 -11.50
CA ILE A 75 -7.91 -42.02 -10.87
C ILE A 75 -9.01 -42.18 -11.95
N PRO A 76 -9.74 -43.31 -12.02
CA PRO A 76 -10.94 -43.44 -12.86
C PRO A 76 -12.01 -42.38 -12.51
N SER A 77 -12.69 -41.84 -13.52
CA SER A 77 -13.67 -40.76 -13.37
C SER A 77 -14.77 -41.01 -12.33
N GLU A 78 -15.23 -42.26 -12.29
CA GLU A 78 -16.24 -42.83 -11.40
C GLU A 78 -15.75 -43.04 -9.96
N HIS A 79 -14.47 -42.78 -9.69
CA HIS A 79 -13.84 -42.85 -8.37
C HIS A 79 -13.25 -41.50 -7.92
N ILE A 80 -13.49 -40.42 -8.67
CA ILE A 80 -13.11 -39.05 -8.29
C ILE A 80 -14.30 -38.39 -7.58
N GLN A 81 -14.13 -38.06 -6.30
CA GLN A 81 -15.02 -37.12 -5.59
C GLN A 81 -14.23 -35.85 -5.23
N CYS A 82 -14.60 -34.74 -5.85
CA CYS A 82 -14.02 -33.43 -5.57
C CYS A 82 -14.87 -32.64 -4.57
N THR A 83 -14.22 -32.14 -3.52
CA THR A 83 -14.82 -31.17 -2.58
C THR A 83 -13.96 -29.92 -2.51
N TRP A 84 -14.62 -28.76 -2.53
CA TRP A 84 -14.00 -27.44 -2.52
C TRP A 84 -14.32 -26.73 -1.21
N ARG A 85 -13.41 -25.90 -0.72
CA ARG A 85 -13.63 -25.03 0.43
C ARG A 85 -12.97 -23.68 0.23
N ILE A 86 -13.72 -22.61 0.46
CA ILE A 86 -13.21 -21.24 0.56
C ILE A 86 -13.12 -20.88 2.06
N ALA A 87 -11.99 -20.35 2.51
CA ALA A 87 -11.80 -19.91 3.89
C ALA A 87 -12.17 -18.43 4.02
N VAL A 88 -13.38 -18.16 4.53
CA VAL A 88 -13.91 -16.82 4.85
C VAL A 88 -13.73 -16.59 6.36
N PRO A 89 -12.84 -15.69 6.82
CA PRO A 89 -12.59 -15.47 8.25
C PRO A 89 -13.79 -14.94 9.05
N GLU A 90 -14.70 -14.23 8.38
CA GLU A 90 -15.88 -13.60 8.98
C GLU A 90 -17.09 -14.54 9.13
N GLU A 91 -17.01 -15.75 8.56
CA GLU A 91 -18.11 -16.72 8.51
C GLU A 91 -18.13 -17.59 9.78
N LEU A 92 -19.25 -17.53 10.52
CA LEU A 92 -19.44 -18.29 11.76
C LEU A 92 -19.72 -19.79 11.51
N SER A 93 -20.18 -20.17 10.32
CA SER A 93 -20.42 -21.56 9.93
C SER A 93 -19.34 -22.07 8.97
N PRO A 94 -18.40 -22.93 9.43
CA PRO A 94 -17.33 -23.51 8.60
C PRO A 94 -17.78 -24.21 7.31
N GLU A 95 -19.09 -24.47 7.14
CA GLU A 95 -19.66 -25.29 6.10
C GLU A 95 -20.37 -24.49 4.98
N HIS A 96 -20.77 -23.23 5.21
CA HIS A 96 -21.44 -22.40 4.18
C HIS A 96 -20.59 -22.18 2.92
N ASN A 97 -19.26 -22.22 3.06
CA ASN A 97 -18.31 -22.00 1.98
C ASN A 97 -17.66 -23.32 1.48
N ARG A 98 -18.45 -24.40 1.45
CA ARG A 98 -18.09 -25.69 0.85
C ARG A 98 -18.95 -25.99 -0.37
N TYR A 99 -18.34 -26.63 -1.38
CA TYR A 99 -19.01 -27.01 -2.63
C TYR A 99 -18.50 -28.38 -3.10
N GLU A 100 -19.29 -29.10 -3.90
CA GLU A 100 -18.92 -30.43 -4.41
C GLU A 100 -19.01 -30.49 -5.94
N GLY A 101 -18.29 -31.44 -6.54
CA GLY A 101 -18.24 -31.66 -7.98
C GLY A 101 -16.88 -31.32 -8.61
N ASN A 102 -16.62 -31.89 -9.79
CA ASN A 102 -15.29 -31.88 -10.42
C ASN A 102 -14.84 -30.49 -10.91
N SER A 103 -15.78 -29.55 -11.04
CA SER A 103 -15.54 -28.14 -11.30
C SER A 103 -16.20 -27.29 -10.21
N LEU A 104 -15.51 -26.26 -9.70
CA LEU A 104 -16.19 -25.23 -8.91
C LEU A 104 -16.96 -24.33 -9.87
N ARG A 105 -18.28 -24.19 -9.68
CA ARG A 105 -19.12 -23.22 -10.40
C ARG A 105 -20.05 -22.55 -9.39
N ILE A 106 -19.81 -21.30 -9.05
CA ILE A 106 -20.59 -20.55 -8.05
C ILE A 106 -20.81 -19.10 -8.49
N PRO A 107 -21.95 -18.48 -8.17
CA PRO A 107 -22.03 -17.02 -8.12
C PRO A 107 -21.12 -16.54 -6.98
N PHE A 108 -20.17 -15.65 -7.28
CA PHE A 108 -19.19 -15.15 -6.33
C PHE A 108 -19.80 -14.02 -5.48
N GLY A 109 -20.65 -14.40 -4.53
CA GLY A 109 -21.30 -13.49 -3.57
C GLY A 109 -20.42 -13.06 -2.38
N LEU A 110 -19.12 -13.34 -2.41
CA LEU A 110 -18.17 -12.91 -1.38
C LEU A 110 -17.65 -11.50 -1.65
N GLN A 111 -17.15 -10.81 -0.63
CA GLN A 111 -16.58 -9.46 -0.77
C GLN A 111 -15.31 -9.46 -1.63
N ALA A 112 -14.92 -8.30 -2.17
CA ALA A 112 -13.68 -8.14 -2.91
C ALA A 112 -12.43 -8.14 -1.99
N LYS A 113 -12.12 -9.34 -1.49
CA LYS A 113 -11.03 -9.71 -0.57
C LYS A 113 -10.27 -10.92 -1.12
N ARG A 114 -9.09 -11.20 -0.55
CA ARG A 114 -8.31 -12.40 -0.87
C ARG A 114 -8.68 -13.55 0.07
N TYR A 115 -9.23 -14.61 -0.50
CA TYR A 115 -9.57 -15.84 0.22
C TYR A 115 -8.56 -16.95 -0.08
N ARG A 116 -8.19 -17.74 0.93
CA ARG A 116 -7.50 -19.02 0.73
C ARG A 116 -8.55 -20.07 0.37
N ALA A 117 -8.35 -20.79 -0.72
CA ALA A 117 -9.21 -21.87 -1.16
C ALA A 117 -8.46 -23.21 -1.20
N ARG A 118 -9.21 -24.31 -1.19
CA ARG A 118 -8.66 -25.67 -1.29
C ARG A 118 -9.59 -26.58 -2.07
N LEU A 119 -9.05 -27.20 -3.12
CA LEU A 119 -9.60 -28.42 -3.73
C LEU A 119 -9.12 -29.63 -2.91
N THR A 120 -10.02 -30.55 -2.61
CA THR A 120 -9.71 -31.86 -2.03
C THR A 120 -10.22 -32.93 -2.99
N VAL A 121 -9.31 -33.61 -3.67
CA VAL A 121 -9.62 -34.75 -4.54
C VAL A 121 -9.62 -36.00 -3.67
N THR A 122 -10.75 -36.70 -3.60
CA THR A 122 -10.87 -37.99 -2.89
C THR A 122 -10.95 -39.12 -3.91
N ASN A 123 -10.09 -40.13 -3.76
CA ASN A 123 -10.21 -41.40 -4.48
C ASN A 123 -11.17 -42.30 -3.70
N THR A 124 -12.37 -42.58 -4.22
CA THR A 124 -13.38 -43.37 -3.51
C THR A 124 -13.07 -44.87 -3.47
N GLN A 125 -12.10 -45.35 -4.26
CA GLN A 125 -11.69 -46.76 -4.31
C GLN A 125 -10.85 -47.17 -3.09
N ASN A 126 -10.06 -46.23 -2.54
CA ASN A 126 -9.14 -46.46 -1.42
C ASN A 126 -9.27 -45.43 -0.28
N GLY A 127 -10.12 -44.41 -0.42
CA GLY A 127 -10.39 -43.38 0.59
C GLY A 127 -9.33 -42.29 0.70
N MET A 128 -8.26 -42.32 -0.09
CA MET A 128 -7.17 -41.32 -0.01
C MET A 128 -7.62 -39.93 -0.48
N LYS A 129 -7.01 -38.89 0.09
CA LYS A 129 -7.38 -37.48 -0.12
C LYS A 129 -6.15 -36.63 -0.42
N TYR A 130 -6.20 -35.95 -1.56
CA TYR A 130 -5.14 -35.09 -2.08
C TYR A 130 -5.59 -33.63 -2.01
N PHE A 131 -4.72 -32.77 -1.48
CA PHE A 131 -5.07 -31.41 -1.06
C PHE A 131 -4.33 -30.37 -1.89
N HIS A 132 -5.06 -29.58 -2.69
CA HIS A 132 -4.48 -28.56 -3.56
C HIS A 132 -4.98 -27.18 -3.12
N THR A 133 -4.09 -26.36 -2.56
CA THR A 133 -4.43 -25.02 -2.06
C THR A 133 -4.12 -23.94 -3.07
N PHE A 134 -5.07 -23.03 -3.28
CA PHE A 134 -4.96 -21.87 -4.18
C PHE A 134 -5.58 -20.63 -3.52
N TYR A 135 -5.61 -19.51 -4.22
CA TYR A 135 -6.26 -18.29 -3.76
C TYR A 135 -7.36 -17.85 -4.71
N ILE A 136 -8.39 -17.21 -4.16
CA ILE A 136 -9.39 -16.47 -4.93
C ILE A 136 -9.28 -15.01 -4.49
N GLN A 137 -9.04 -14.10 -5.43
CA GLN A 137 -9.14 -12.67 -5.23
C GLN A 137 -10.50 -12.21 -5.74
N GLY A 138 -11.39 -11.85 -4.81
CA GLY A 138 -12.60 -11.10 -5.16
C GLY A 138 -12.21 -9.74 -5.73
N VAL A 139 -12.81 -9.37 -6.86
CA VAL A 139 -12.61 -8.10 -7.57
C VAL A 139 -13.95 -7.48 -7.95
N THR A 140 -13.95 -6.18 -8.18
CA THR A 140 -15.10 -5.40 -8.66
C THR A 140 -14.72 -4.69 -9.96
N GLU A 141 -15.69 -4.04 -10.62
CA GLU A 141 -15.41 -3.17 -11.77
C GLU A 141 -14.39 -2.05 -11.43
N PHE A 142 -14.37 -1.57 -10.18
CA PHE A 142 -13.42 -0.56 -9.70
C PHE A 142 -12.08 -1.13 -9.19
N SER A 143 -11.86 -2.44 -9.31
CA SER A 143 -10.64 -3.09 -8.80
C SER A 143 -9.42 -2.99 -9.73
N VAL A 144 -9.58 -2.53 -10.98
CA VAL A 144 -8.49 -2.17 -11.90
C VAL A 144 -8.94 -0.97 -12.73
N GLY A 145 -8.15 0.10 -12.77
CA GLY A 145 -8.50 1.35 -13.46
C GLY A 145 -7.88 2.59 -12.80
N SER A 146 -8.30 3.78 -13.23
CA SER A 146 -7.85 5.07 -12.66
C SER A 146 -9.00 5.89 -12.11
N LEU A 147 -8.78 6.60 -11.00
CA LEU A 147 -9.66 7.65 -10.51
C LEU A 147 -9.04 9.02 -10.78
N VAL A 148 -9.83 9.91 -11.35
CA VAL A 148 -9.47 11.30 -11.68
C VAL A 148 -10.26 12.25 -10.81
N LEU A 149 -9.56 13.06 -10.03
CA LEU A 149 -10.10 14.20 -9.32
C LEU A 149 -10.03 15.43 -10.23
N SER A 150 -11.13 16.17 -10.32
CA SER A 150 -11.32 17.26 -11.27
C SER A 150 -12.20 18.37 -10.69
N GLN A 151 -12.11 19.57 -11.24
CA GLN A 151 -12.95 20.71 -10.85
C GLN A 151 -13.72 21.26 -12.05
N ASP A 152 -15.05 21.26 -11.96
CA ASP A 152 -15.98 21.66 -13.03
C ASP A 152 -16.93 22.74 -12.51
N GLY A 153 -16.91 23.94 -13.12
CA GLY A 153 -17.68 25.10 -12.63
C GLY A 153 -17.40 25.50 -11.17
N GLY A 154 -16.25 25.12 -10.62
CA GLY A 154 -15.90 25.26 -9.19
C GLY A 154 -16.25 24.04 -8.32
N VAL A 155 -17.12 23.15 -8.79
CA VAL A 155 -17.56 21.94 -8.09
C VAL A 155 -16.55 20.81 -8.25
N THR A 156 -16.27 20.08 -7.18
CA THR A 156 -15.41 18.88 -7.24
C THR A 156 -16.12 17.73 -7.93
N LYS A 157 -15.45 17.11 -8.90
CA LYS A 157 -15.93 15.96 -9.66
C LYS A 157 -14.89 14.83 -9.63
N LEU A 158 -15.38 13.60 -9.47
CA LEU A 158 -14.59 12.38 -9.54
C LEU A 158 -15.03 11.59 -10.78
N SER A 159 -14.09 11.07 -11.55
CA SER A 159 -14.37 10.18 -12.69
C SER A 159 -13.56 8.91 -12.59
N PHE A 160 -14.12 7.77 -13.02
CA PHE A 160 -13.39 6.51 -13.15
C PHE A 160 -13.03 6.26 -14.62
N ILE A 161 -11.82 5.79 -14.88
CA ILE A 161 -11.34 5.37 -16.19
C ILE A 161 -11.13 3.86 -16.12
N LYS A 162 -11.87 3.12 -16.93
CA LYS A 162 -11.75 1.67 -17.07
C LYS A 162 -10.43 1.27 -17.76
N PRO A 163 -9.97 0.00 -17.64
CA PRO A 163 -8.74 -0.46 -18.30
C PRO A 163 -8.74 -0.36 -19.84
N ASP A 164 -9.91 -0.24 -20.47
CA ASP A 164 -10.07 -0.02 -21.92
C ASP A 164 -10.02 1.48 -22.33
N GLY A 165 -9.90 2.39 -21.37
CA GLY A 165 -9.92 3.85 -21.58
C GLY A 165 -11.30 4.50 -21.46
N THR A 166 -12.37 3.72 -21.27
CA THR A 166 -13.74 4.25 -21.13
C THR A 166 -13.87 5.08 -19.86
N VAL A 167 -14.36 6.31 -19.98
CA VAL A 167 -14.62 7.21 -18.84
C VAL A 167 -16.05 7.02 -18.32
N GLN A 168 -16.18 6.82 -17.01
CA GLN A 168 -17.41 7.00 -16.24
C GLN A 168 -17.32 8.34 -15.48
N PRO A 169 -17.88 9.44 -16.04
CA PRO A 169 -17.78 10.77 -15.44
C PRO A 169 -18.71 10.91 -14.22
N ASN A 170 -18.31 11.75 -13.27
CA ASN A 170 -19.07 12.05 -12.04
C ASN A 170 -19.48 10.80 -11.20
N ILE A 171 -18.63 9.77 -11.20
CA ILE A 171 -18.92 8.44 -10.63
C ILE A 171 -19.26 8.48 -9.14
N TYR A 172 -18.71 9.45 -8.38
CA TYR A 172 -19.02 9.62 -6.96
C TYR A 172 -20.50 9.90 -6.73
N GLU A 173 -21.05 10.88 -7.45
CA GLU A 173 -22.42 11.37 -7.28
C GLU A 173 -23.43 10.30 -7.74
N ALA A 174 -23.10 9.57 -8.82
CA ALA A 174 -23.90 8.47 -9.33
C ALA A 174 -23.99 7.25 -8.37
N ILE A 175 -22.99 7.07 -7.49
CA ILE A 175 -22.97 5.98 -6.50
C ILE A 175 -23.52 6.43 -5.14
N ASN A 176 -23.16 7.64 -4.69
CA ASN A 176 -23.41 8.11 -3.32
C ASN A 176 -24.62 9.03 -3.19
N ASN A 177 -25.16 9.56 -4.31
CA ASN A 177 -26.28 10.52 -4.33
C ASN A 177 -26.04 11.82 -3.54
N GLU A 178 -24.76 12.18 -3.32
CA GLU A 178 -24.32 13.46 -2.78
C GLU A 178 -23.16 14.04 -3.61
N HIS A 179 -22.92 15.35 -3.52
CA HIS A 179 -21.78 16.00 -4.16
C HIS A 179 -20.52 15.92 -3.28
N LEU A 180 -19.34 15.92 -3.89
CA LEU A 180 -18.08 16.10 -3.17
C LEU A 180 -17.95 17.55 -2.66
N PRO A 181 -17.26 17.80 -1.52
CA PRO A 181 -16.91 19.16 -1.11
C PRO A 181 -16.11 19.88 -2.19
N ASN A 182 -16.29 21.20 -2.32
CA ASN A 182 -15.56 22.03 -3.29
C ASN A 182 -14.06 22.16 -2.94
N ASP A 183 -13.32 22.85 -3.81
CA ASP A 183 -11.89 23.18 -3.68
C ASP A 183 -10.98 21.93 -3.60
N PRO A 184 -10.95 21.09 -4.65
CA PRO A 184 -10.18 19.84 -4.65
C PRO A 184 -8.68 20.09 -4.65
N LEU A 185 -7.94 19.29 -3.88
CA LEU A 185 -6.48 19.33 -3.81
C LEU A 185 -5.85 18.05 -4.36
N HIS A 186 -6.17 16.90 -3.75
CA HIS A 186 -5.48 15.63 -4.00
C HIS A 186 -6.42 14.43 -3.92
N ILE A 187 -6.05 13.34 -4.59
CA ILE A 187 -6.62 12.01 -4.37
C ILE A 187 -5.52 11.03 -3.97
N HIS A 188 -5.76 10.26 -2.90
CA HIS A 188 -4.80 9.32 -2.34
C HIS A 188 -5.36 7.90 -2.35
N TYR A 189 -4.67 6.97 -3.01
CA TYR A 189 -4.92 5.54 -2.87
C TYR A 189 -4.10 5.01 -1.70
N LEU A 190 -4.76 4.66 -0.59
CA LEU A 190 -4.11 4.16 0.60
C LEU A 190 -3.91 2.63 0.52
N ARG A 191 -2.66 2.21 0.68
CA ARG A 191 -2.23 0.81 0.77
C ARG A 191 -1.27 0.63 1.93
N ASN A 192 -1.45 -0.40 2.75
CA ASN A 192 -0.46 -0.75 3.78
C ASN A 192 0.62 -1.67 3.20
N MET A 193 1.78 -1.11 2.90
CA MET A 193 2.92 -1.85 2.35
C MET A 193 3.55 -2.82 3.37
N ASN A 194 3.29 -2.64 4.67
CA ASN A 194 3.77 -3.59 5.69
C ASN A 194 2.92 -4.88 5.75
N THR A 195 1.67 -4.86 5.27
CA THR A 195 0.78 -6.04 5.17
C THR A 195 0.61 -6.53 3.73
N GLY A 196 1.65 -6.36 2.91
CA GLY A 196 1.68 -6.87 1.53
C GLY A 196 1.02 -5.95 0.49
N GLY A 197 0.81 -4.67 0.81
CA GLY A 197 0.18 -3.69 -0.09
C GLY A 197 -1.35 -3.67 0.01
N LEU A 198 -1.93 -4.13 1.13
CA LEU A 198 -3.37 -4.23 1.36
C LEU A 198 -4.07 -2.89 1.06
N PRO A 199 -5.02 -2.84 0.10
CA PRO A 199 -5.85 -1.66 -0.17
C PRO A 199 -6.74 -1.29 1.03
N LEU A 200 -6.74 -0.02 1.46
CA LEU A 200 -7.45 0.43 2.67
C LEU A 200 -8.52 1.50 2.44
N ALA A 201 -8.30 2.44 1.50
CA ALA A 201 -9.24 3.50 1.15
C ALA A 201 -8.79 4.22 -0.14
N TYR A 202 -9.71 4.91 -0.80
CA TYR A 202 -9.36 6.16 -1.48
C TYR A 202 -9.74 7.34 -0.59
N TRP A 203 -8.90 8.38 -0.57
CA TRP A 203 -9.21 9.65 0.08
C TRP A 203 -9.20 10.77 -0.95
N ILE A 204 -10.32 11.48 -1.06
CA ILE A 204 -10.44 12.71 -1.83
C ILE A 204 -10.28 13.86 -0.86
N ILE A 205 -9.23 14.67 -1.03
CA ILE A 205 -8.84 15.75 -0.13
C ILE A 205 -9.14 17.09 -0.80
N THR A 206 -9.77 17.99 -0.05
CA THR A 206 -10.13 19.34 -0.47
C THR A 206 -9.56 20.37 0.49
N LYS A 207 -9.64 21.66 0.14
CA LYS A 207 -9.02 22.73 0.93
C LYS A 207 -9.54 22.80 2.36
N HIS A 208 -10.82 22.47 2.57
CA HIS A 208 -11.50 22.56 3.87
C HIS A 208 -12.08 21.24 4.37
N GLY A 209 -11.69 20.10 3.78
CA GLY A 209 -12.22 18.81 4.16
C GLY A 209 -11.77 17.67 3.25
N GLY A 210 -12.62 16.67 3.10
CA GLY A 210 -12.36 15.51 2.27
C GLY A 210 -13.32 14.37 2.56
N VAL A 211 -13.31 13.36 1.69
CA VAL A 211 -14.18 12.18 1.75
C VAL A 211 -13.35 10.91 1.62
N ARG A 212 -13.69 9.91 2.42
CA ARG A 212 -13.13 8.56 2.36
C ARG A 212 -14.06 7.64 1.58
N LEU A 213 -13.52 6.95 0.58
CA LEU A 213 -14.21 5.94 -0.21
C LEU A 213 -13.65 4.55 0.07
N ASN A 214 -14.54 3.56 0.05
CA ASN A 214 -14.15 2.17 -0.02
C ASN A 214 -13.49 1.86 -1.38
N VAL A 215 -12.45 1.02 -1.37
CA VAL A 215 -11.63 0.70 -2.55
C VAL A 215 -12.30 -0.20 -3.58
N ASN A 216 -13.45 -0.81 -3.24
CA ASN A 216 -14.08 -1.85 -4.06
C ASN A 216 -15.38 -1.38 -4.73
N ASP A 217 -16.22 -0.61 -4.06
CA ASP A 217 -17.53 -0.15 -4.57
C ASP A 217 -17.62 1.38 -4.74
N LEU A 218 -16.58 2.13 -4.34
CA LEU A 218 -16.54 3.60 -4.34
C LEU A 218 -17.68 4.26 -3.53
N GLN A 219 -18.27 3.53 -2.58
CA GLN A 219 -19.16 4.11 -1.59
C GLN A 219 -18.36 4.84 -0.51
N LYS A 220 -18.92 5.95 -0.03
CA LYS A 220 -18.47 6.71 1.13
C LYS A 220 -18.49 5.81 2.36
N GLU A 221 -17.38 5.77 3.09
CA GLU A 221 -17.26 4.92 4.28
C GLU A 221 -18.30 5.33 5.35
N GLN A 222 -19.00 4.33 5.90
CA GLN A 222 -20.04 4.52 6.93
C GLN A 222 -19.67 3.88 8.29
N ILE A 223 -18.76 2.89 8.27
CA ILE A 223 -18.26 2.21 9.48
C ILE A 223 -16.98 2.91 9.97
N LYS A 224 -16.16 3.37 9.03
CA LYS A 224 -14.94 4.16 9.26
C LYS A 224 -15.22 5.63 8.96
N PRO A 225 -14.38 6.58 9.44
CA PRO A 225 -14.53 8.01 9.13
C PRO A 225 -14.75 8.28 7.64
N GLY A 226 -15.97 8.71 7.28
CA GLY A 226 -16.39 8.99 5.91
C GLY A 226 -15.99 10.38 5.43
N THR A 227 -15.78 11.32 6.36
CA THR A 227 -15.23 12.66 6.07
C THR A 227 -13.90 12.93 6.79
N LEU A 228 -13.15 13.92 6.29
CA LEU A 228 -11.87 14.32 6.90
C LEU A 228 -12.07 14.85 8.33
N GLN A 229 -13.20 15.50 8.63
CA GLN A 229 -13.56 15.99 9.97
C GLN A 229 -13.78 14.84 10.96
N GLU A 230 -14.35 13.72 10.52
CA GLU A 230 -14.50 12.50 11.33
C GLU A 230 -13.17 11.76 11.55
N ASN A 231 -12.16 11.98 10.71
CA ASN A 231 -10.87 11.30 10.80
C ASN A 231 -9.94 11.89 11.89
N PHE A 232 -10.50 12.52 12.93
CA PHE A 232 -9.78 13.03 14.10
C PHE A 232 -10.40 12.46 15.38
N PHE A 233 -9.58 12.08 16.35
CA PHE A 233 -10.09 11.75 17.70
C PHE A 233 -10.67 12.98 18.42
N LEU A 234 -10.12 14.16 18.14
CA LEU A 234 -10.61 15.47 18.55
C LEU A 234 -10.38 16.43 17.38
N PRO A 235 -11.40 16.73 16.55
CA PRO A 235 -11.22 17.56 15.36
C PRO A 235 -10.96 19.03 15.72
N PRO A 236 -10.20 19.77 14.89
CA PRO A 236 -10.10 21.21 15.01
C PRO A 236 -11.43 21.89 14.66
N ALA A 237 -11.64 23.11 15.17
CA ALA A 237 -12.86 23.88 14.91
C ALA A 237 -13.06 24.24 13.43
N ASN A 238 -11.95 24.41 12.69
CA ASN A 238 -11.91 24.57 11.23
C ASN A 238 -10.83 23.64 10.67
N ILE A 239 -11.00 23.20 9.42
CA ILE A 239 -9.93 22.56 8.64
C ILE A 239 -9.49 23.50 7.53
N GLU A 240 -8.19 23.73 7.43
CA GLU A 240 -7.52 24.23 6.24
C GLU A 240 -6.35 23.29 5.92
N VAL A 241 -6.44 22.55 4.82
CA VAL A 241 -5.37 21.66 4.36
C VAL A 241 -4.28 22.48 3.66
N GLY A 242 -3.03 22.26 4.07
CA GLY A 242 -1.84 22.69 3.34
C GLY A 242 -1.40 21.64 2.33
N SER A 243 -1.09 20.44 2.81
CA SER A 243 -0.91 19.23 1.99
C SER A 243 -1.01 17.97 2.83
N LEU A 244 -1.44 16.87 2.22
CA LEU A 244 -1.44 15.54 2.81
C LEU A 244 -0.70 14.56 1.88
N LYS A 245 -0.09 13.53 2.48
CA LYS A 245 0.64 12.47 1.78
C LYS A 245 0.33 11.11 2.39
N ASN A 246 0.34 10.08 1.56
CA ASN A 246 0.20 8.68 1.99
C ASN A 246 1.52 8.18 2.59
N HIS A 247 1.48 7.70 3.83
CA HIS A 247 2.58 7.01 4.49
C HIS A 247 2.62 5.52 4.07
N ARG A 248 3.79 4.87 4.12
CA ARG A 248 3.97 3.46 3.72
C ARG A 248 3.02 2.45 4.42
N GLN A 249 2.44 2.82 5.57
CA GLN A 249 1.48 2.01 6.31
C GLN A 249 0.01 2.22 5.87
N GLY A 250 -0.27 3.03 4.84
CA GLY A 250 -1.62 3.28 4.36
C GLY A 250 -2.42 4.24 5.24
N VAL A 251 -1.75 5.27 5.76
CA VAL A 251 -2.37 6.36 6.55
C VAL A 251 -1.96 7.72 5.99
N LEU A 252 -2.77 8.75 6.23
CA LEU A 252 -2.42 10.11 5.84
C LEU A 252 -1.51 10.79 6.88
N MET A 253 -0.59 11.61 6.41
CA MET A 253 0.26 12.50 7.21
C MET A 253 0.43 13.83 6.48
N GLY A 254 0.57 14.94 7.19
CA GLY A 254 0.85 16.24 6.59
C GLY A 254 0.37 17.43 7.40
N ILE A 255 0.06 18.51 6.70
CA ILE A 255 -0.06 19.85 7.29
C ILE A 255 -1.51 20.34 7.17
N ILE A 256 -2.12 20.60 8.32
CA ILE A 256 -3.48 21.13 8.47
C ILE A 256 -3.41 22.29 9.47
N ASN A 257 -4.02 23.43 9.17
CA ASN A 257 -3.96 24.66 9.99
C ASN A 257 -2.51 25.07 10.35
N HIS A 258 -1.58 24.92 9.41
CA HIS A 258 -0.12 25.10 9.60
C HIS A 258 0.55 24.21 10.67
N LYS A 259 -0.14 23.18 11.19
CA LYS A 259 0.39 22.21 12.16
C LYS A 259 0.57 20.84 11.51
N PHE A 260 1.55 20.07 11.98
CA PHE A 260 1.81 18.73 11.46
C PHE A 260 0.97 17.66 12.18
N TYR A 261 0.18 16.91 11.42
CA TYR A 261 -0.62 15.78 11.88
C TYR A 261 -0.16 14.48 11.22
N GLY A 262 -0.23 13.38 11.97
CA GLY A 262 0.01 12.03 11.46
C GLY A 262 -1.11 11.09 11.89
N GLY A 263 -1.66 10.33 10.94
CA GLY A 263 -2.67 9.30 11.21
C GLY A 263 -2.08 8.15 12.03
N THR A 264 -2.81 7.67 13.02
CA THR A 264 -2.31 6.63 13.94
C THR A 264 -2.11 5.29 13.24
N THR A 265 -1.03 4.60 13.60
CA THR A 265 -0.68 3.25 13.13
C THR A 265 -0.58 2.24 14.28
N SER A 266 -1.06 2.60 15.48
CA SER A 266 -0.95 1.78 16.71
C SER A 266 -1.99 0.66 16.84
N THR A 267 -3.06 0.67 16.02
CA THR A 267 -4.05 -0.39 15.93
C THR A 267 -3.80 -1.30 14.72
N TRP A 268 -4.53 -2.42 14.61
CA TRP A 268 -4.53 -3.23 13.39
C TRP A 268 -5.10 -2.43 12.20
N ASP A 269 -4.54 -2.62 11.00
CA ASP A 269 -4.87 -1.82 9.80
C ASP A 269 -6.32 -1.93 9.30
N GLN A 270 -7.04 -2.96 9.75
CA GLN A 270 -8.47 -3.12 9.49
C GLN A 270 -9.37 -2.60 10.62
N ASN A 271 -8.83 -2.06 11.72
CA ASN A 271 -9.62 -1.38 12.75
C ASN A 271 -10.18 -0.04 12.25
N ASP A 272 -11.27 0.43 12.85
CA ASP A 272 -11.98 1.64 12.38
C ASP A 272 -11.25 2.93 12.76
N ASN A 273 -10.54 2.91 13.89
CA ASN A 273 -9.68 4.02 14.34
C ASN A 273 -8.34 4.11 13.59
N TYR A 274 -8.05 3.18 12.67
CA TYR A 274 -6.76 3.15 11.96
C TYR A 274 -6.63 4.31 10.98
N GLY A 275 -5.52 5.05 11.08
CA GLY A 275 -5.26 6.25 10.28
C GLY A 275 -5.97 7.53 10.76
N MET A 276 -6.72 7.48 11.88
CA MET A 276 -7.27 8.69 12.50
C MET A 276 -6.16 9.59 13.07
N PHE A 277 -6.33 10.90 12.95
CA PHE A 277 -5.44 11.91 13.49
C PHE A 277 -5.65 12.10 15.00
N GLY A 278 -4.54 12.02 15.74
CA GLY A 278 -4.47 12.50 17.13
C GLY A 278 -4.28 14.01 17.20
N ALA A 279 -3.72 14.48 18.32
CA ALA A 279 -3.20 15.84 18.40
C ALA A 279 -2.09 16.07 17.37
N TYR A 280 -1.91 17.32 16.94
CA TYR A 280 -0.78 17.72 16.11
C TYR A 280 0.54 17.63 16.89
N ALA A 281 1.67 17.59 16.17
CA ALA A 281 3.00 17.56 16.76
C ALA A 281 3.22 18.79 17.68
N PRO A 282 3.47 18.59 18.99
CA PRO A 282 3.50 19.70 19.95
C PRO A 282 4.66 20.66 19.67
N GLY A 283 4.39 21.97 19.70
CA GLY A 283 5.40 23.02 19.53
C GLY A 283 4.82 24.37 19.11
N ASN A 284 5.60 25.43 19.37
CA ASN A 284 5.30 26.78 18.91
C ASN A 284 6.03 27.07 17.58
N TYR A 285 5.38 26.64 16.49
CA TYR A 285 5.82 26.79 15.11
C TYR A 285 4.64 27.01 14.15
N THR A 286 4.91 27.52 12.95
CA THR A 286 3.91 27.63 11.86
C THR A 286 4.52 27.13 10.54
N LEU A 287 4.02 26.03 9.98
CA LEU A 287 4.58 25.44 8.77
C LEU A 287 4.06 26.09 7.49
N ALA A 288 4.91 26.15 6.47
CA ALA A 288 4.50 26.29 5.07
C ALA A 288 3.52 25.15 4.68
N PRO A 289 2.67 25.31 3.66
CA PRO A 289 1.68 24.28 3.29
C PRO A 289 2.31 22.99 2.76
N GLN A 290 3.55 23.03 2.27
CA GLN A 290 4.25 21.90 1.66
C GLN A 290 5.31 21.28 2.56
N PHE A 291 5.57 19.99 2.35
CA PHE A 291 6.67 19.23 2.94
C PHE A 291 7.07 18.06 2.01
N ILE A 292 8.22 17.45 2.28
CA ILE A 292 8.66 16.19 1.69
C ILE A 292 8.39 15.04 2.67
N LEU A 293 7.89 13.91 2.16
CA LEU A 293 7.81 12.62 2.88
C LEU A 293 8.40 11.55 1.98
N THR A 294 9.46 10.90 2.43
CA THR A 294 10.24 9.95 1.63
C THR A 294 10.53 8.69 2.43
N THR A 295 10.17 7.52 1.90
CA THR A 295 10.49 6.23 2.53
C THR A 295 11.88 5.76 2.10
N ILE A 296 12.76 5.46 3.07
CA ILE A 296 14.13 4.99 2.85
C ILE A 296 14.30 3.69 3.63
N GLY A 297 14.27 2.55 2.92
CA GLY A 297 14.27 1.22 3.53
C GLY A 297 12.99 0.98 4.34
N SER A 298 13.13 0.75 5.65
CA SER A 298 12.03 0.70 6.62
C SER A 298 11.56 2.09 7.09
N ASN A 299 12.44 3.09 7.04
CA ASN A 299 12.29 4.36 7.75
C ASN A 299 11.72 5.44 6.83
N VAL A 300 11.40 6.61 7.40
CA VAL A 300 10.89 7.78 6.66
C VAL A 300 11.73 9.01 7.00
N SER A 301 12.08 9.79 5.98
CA SER A 301 12.62 11.14 6.09
C SER A 301 11.48 12.13 5.83
N MET A 302 11.30 13.13 6.69
CA MET A 302 10.34 14.22 6.48
C MET A 302 10.97 15.59 6.72
N ILE A 303 10.93 16.40 5.67
CA ILE A 303 11.52 17.75 5.61
C ILE A 303 10.37 18.72 5.41
N ALA A 304 10.17 19.66 6.32
CA ALA A 304 9.23 20.77 6.15
C ALA A 304 9.93 22.11 6.33
N TYR A 305 9.16 23.20 6.24
CA TYR A 305 9.64 24.56 6.41
C TYR A 305 8.80 25.31 7.44
N GLU A 306 9.43 25.92 8.43
CA GLU A 306 8.77 26.86 9.33
C GLU A 306 8.84 28.27 8.73
N LYS A 307 7.68 28.87 8.44
CA LYS A 307 7.60 30.14 7.70
C LYS A 307 8.01 31.35 8.55
N GLU A 308 7.56 31.43 9.82
CA GLU A 308 7.84 32.60 10.69
C GLU A 308 9.32 32.71 11.11
N ARG A 309 10.04 31.58 11.13
CA ARG A 309 11.48 31.52 11.45
C ARG A 309 12.36 31.26 10.23
N ARG A 310 11.75 31.19 9.03
CA ARG A 310 12.42 30.97 7.74
C ARG A 310 13.51 29.89 7.80
N GLN A 311 13.15 28.71 8.31
CA GLN A 311 14.07 27.59 8.55
C GLN A 311 13.50 26.25 8.07
N PHE A 312 14.38 25.37 7.58
CA PHE A 312 14.03 23.97 7.35
C PHE A 312 13.89 23.24 8.69
N VAL A 313 13.00 22.25 8.75
CA VAL A 313 12.70 21.53 10.00
C VAL A 313 12.53 20.04 9.77
N ARG A 314 13.00 19.25 10.74
CA ARG A 314 12.79 17.80 10.81
C ARG A 314 11.44 17.49 11.47
N LEU A 315 10.65 16.65 10.80
CA LEU A 315 9.42 16.06 11.33
C LEU A 315 9.58 14.54 11.46
N GLU A 316 8.82 13.92 12.36
CA GLU A 316 8.83 12.47 12.53
C GLU A 316 7.45 11.95 12.94
N VAL A 317 7.17 10.67 12.71
CA VAL A 317 6.05 9.94 13.34
C VAL A 317 6.60 8.64 13.91
N GLN A 318 6.55 8.51 15.24
CA GLN A 318 6.95 7.29 15.95
C GLN A 318 5.71 6.62 16.57
N LEU A 319 5.32 7.05 17.77
CA LEU A 319 4.04 6.69 18.42
C LEU A 319 2.95 7.77 18.18
N GLY A 320 3.31 8.85 17.50
CA GLY A 320 2.52 10.03 17.18
C GLY A 320 3.39 11.04 16.43
N PRO A 321 2.83 12.15 15.92
CA PRO A 321 3.58 13.17 15.19
C PRO A 321 4.48 13.99 16.11
N VAL A 322 5.72 14.26 15.68
CA VAL A 322 6.75 14.97 16.44
C VAL A 322 7.37 16.09 15.58
N TYR A 323 7.56 17.25 16.18
CA TYR A 323 8.26 18.39 15.62
C TYR A 323 9.64 18.47 16.28
N PHE A 324 10.70 18.20 15.52
CA PHE A 324 12.07 18.31 16.02
C PHE A 324 12.69 19.68 15.74
N GLY A 325 12.11 20.48 14.85
CA GLY A 325 12.68 21.76 14.43
C GLY A 325 14.07 21.55 13.81
N THR A 326 15.04 22.33 14.27
CA THR A 326 16.44 22.32 13.82
C THR A 326 17.34 21.33 14.57
N GLN A 327 16.78 20.29 15.20
CA GLN A 327 17.54 19.21 15.83
C GLN A 327 18.15 18.25 14.78
N TYR A 328 19.18 18.75 14.09
CA TYR A 328 20.06 18.07 13.16
C TYR A 328 21.41 18.81 13.09
N SER A 329 22.49 18.10 12.71
CA SER A 329 23.77 18.73 12.41
C SER A 329 23.77 19.32 11.00
N VAL A 330 24.49 20.42 10.79
CA VAL A 330 24.67 21.05 9.47
C VAL A 330 26.09 20.81 8.99
N ASP A 331 26.26 20.27 7.77
CA ASP A 331 27.57 19.93 7.19
C ASP A 331 28.46 21.17 6.97
N ASN A 332 27.87 22.26 6.48
CA ASN A 332 28.46 23.57 6.18
C ASN A 332 27.32 24.59 6.00
N THR A 333 27.60 25.89 6.06
CA THR A 333 26.62 26.96 5.74
C THR A 333 27.05 27.82 4.55
N ASP A 334 28.03 27.37 3.76
CA ASP A 334 28.70 28.14 2.70
C ASP A 334 27.74 28.55 1.56
N ALA A 335 26.72 27.72 1.29
CA ALA A 335 25.69 28.00 0.30
C ALA A 335 24.47 28.75 0.88
N PHE A 336 24.03 28.35 2.07
CA PHE A 336 23.01 28.98 2.91
C PHE A 336 22.99 28.28 4.28
N ASP A 337 22.50 28.95 5.32
CA ASP A 337 22.18 28.28 6.59
C ASP A 337 20.75 27.69 6.53
N PRO A 338 20.54 26.38 6.74
CA PRO A 338 19.21 25.79 6.75
C PRO A 338 18.40 26.10 8.02
N GLN A 339 19.04 26.64 9.06
CA GLN A 339 18.43 27.07 10.33
C GLN A 339 18.09 28.58 10.34
N ASP A 340 18.61 29.35 9.38
CA ASP A 340 18.23 30.75 9.09
C ASP A 340 18.40 31.02 7.58
N VAL A 341 17.41 30.62 6.79
CA VAL A 341 17.46 30.69 5.31
C VAL A 341 17.18 32.11 4.80
N GLY A 342 16.48 32.93 5.60
CA GLY A 342 16.10 34.30 5.28
C GLY A 342 15.04 34.49 4.19
N LEU A 343 14.57 33.41 3.55
CA LEU A 343 13.62 33.42 2.42
C LEU A 343 12.25 32.80 2.77
N ASP A 344 11.23 32.99 1.93
CA ASP A 344 9.91 32.34 2.05
C ASP A 344 9.75 31.19 1.04
N LEU A 345 9.17 30.05 1.45
CA LEU A 345 9.04 28.86 0.60
C LEU A 345 7.85 28.97 -0.37
N ILE A 346 8.12 28.78 -1.67
CA ILE A 346 7.11 28.77 -2.74
C ILE A 346 6.79 27.35 -3.21
N GLN A 347 7.82 26.53 -3.50
CA GLN A 347 7.69 25.14 -3.94
C GLN A 347 8.84 24.26 -3.41
N ILE A 348 8.58 23.00 -3.03
CA ILE A 348 9.63 22.02 -2.66
C ILE A 348 9.43 20.67 -3.36
N VAL A 349 10.51 20.14 -3.93
CA VAL A 349 10.53 18.84 -4.64
C VAL A 349 11.78 18.05 -4.30
N GLN A 350 11.71 16.71 -4.35
CA GLN A 350 12.87 15.84 -4.09
C GLN A 350 13.09 14.82 -5.22
N ILE A 351 14.35 14.65 -5.57
CA ILE A 351 14.92 13.73 -6.54
C ILE A 351 15.60 12.58 -5.79
N ASN A 352 15.47 11.34 -6.28
CA ASN A 352 16.21 10.17 -5.79
C ASN A 352 16.19 9.95 -4.27
N SER A 353 15.09 10.30 -3.61
CA SER A 353 14.93 10.18 -2.15
C SER A 353 15.97 10.94 -1.31
N ALA A 354 16.69 11.91 -1.90
CA ALA A 354 17.79 12.63 -1.23
C ALA A 354 17.99 14.06 -1.75
N ASP A 355 18.24 14.23 -3.05
CA ASP A 355 18.54 15.51 -3.71
C ASP A 355 17.29 16.40 -3.68
N THR A 356 17.26 17.37 -2.78
CA THR A 356 16.08 18.20 -2.53
C THR A 356 16.29 19.61 -3.08
N TYR A 357 15.27 20.11 -3.79
CA TYR A 357 15.27 21.43 -4.39
C TYR A 357 14.09 22.23 -3.84
N ALA A 358 14.38 23.42 -3.32
CA ALA A 358 13.39 24.36 -2.82
C ALA A 358 13.47 25.67 -3.62
N TYR A 359 12.31 26.13 -4.10
CA TYR A 359 12.14 27.40 -4.77
C TYR A 359 11.60 28.41 -3.76
N MET A 360 12.39 29.45 -3.51
CA MET A 360 12.32 30.31 -2.33
C MET A 360 12.35 31.79 -2.75
N GLN A 361 11.54 32.66 -2.16
CA GLN A 361 11.47 34.08 -2.51
C GLN A 361 12.11 34.97 -1.43
N ASP A 362 12.81 36.04 -1.83
CA ASP A 362 13.30 37.08 -0.91
C ASP A 362 12.25 38.20 -0.67
N ALA A 363 12.62 39.26 0.07
CA ALA A 363 11.71 40.36 0.38
C ALA A 363 11.46 41.30 -0.82
N GLU A 364 12.40 41.30 -1.76
CA GLU A 364 12.40 42.05 -3.01
C GLU A 364 11.59 41.34 -4.12
N GLY A 365 11.20 40.08 -3.88
CA GLY A 365 10.42 39.25 -4.78
C GLY A 365 11.25 38.35 -5.70
N GLN A 366 12.57 38.32 -5.57
CA GLN A 366 13.45 37.46 -6.37
C GLN A 366 13.34 36.01 -5.92
N LEU A 367 13.24 35.11 -6.91
CA LEU A 367 13.11 33.69 -6.71
C LEU A 367 14.47 32.99 -6.82
N PHE A 368 14.88 32.32 -5.74
CA PHE A 368 16.07 31.49 -5.65
C PHE A 368 15.72 30.00 -5.73
N GLU A 369 16.61 29.23 -6.33
CA GLU A 369 16.67 27.79 -6.15
C GLU A 369 17.75 27.44 -5.12
N LEU A 370 17.36 26.67 -4.11
CA LEU A 370 18.24 26.08 -3.12
C LEU A 370 18.32 24.56 -3.33
N LYS A 371 19.53 24.00 -3.37
CA LYS A 371 19.77 22.55 -3.37
C LYS A 371 20.38 22.10 -2.05
N PHE A 372 19.91 20.98 -1.54
CA PHE A 372 20.45 20.31 -0.35
C PHE A 372 20.13 18.81 -0.32
N THR A 373 20.74 18.10 0.64
CA THR A 373 20.28 16.77 1.08
C THR A 373 20.03 16.79 2.59
N ALA A 374 19.09 15.95 3.08
CA ALA A 374 18.77 15.86 4.49
C ALA A 374 18.51 14.40 4.93
N ALA A 375 19.38 13.89 5.80
CA ALA A 375 19.36 12.52 6.30
C ALA A 375 18.52 12.41 7.59
N PHE A 376 17.21 12.66 7.49
CA PHE A 376 16.32 12.66 8.66
C PHE A 376 15.72 11.28 9.02
N ASN A 377 16.11 10.22 8.30
CA ASN A 377 15.64 8.85 8.49
C ASN A 377 16.49 7.99 9.45
N ALA A 378 17.63 8.50 9.92
CA ALA A 378 18.54 7.80 10.85
C ALA A 378 19.44 8.78 11.63
N ASN A 379 19.96 8.35 12.78
CA ASN A 379 20.93 9.09 13.58
C ASN A 379 22.37 8.73 13.13
N PRO A 380 23.29 9.69 12.87
CA PRO A 380 23.15 11.14 13.04
C PRO A 380 22.26 11.78 11.98
N PHE A 381 21.33 12.63 12.44
CA PHE A 381 20.48 13.43 11.57
C PHE A 381 21.29 14.61 11.04
N THR A 382 21.49 14.68 9.72
CA THR A 382 22.28 15.75 9.08
C THR A 382 21.51 16.49 7.99
N PHE A 383 21.92 17.74 7.74
CA PHE A 383 21.48 18.57 6.63
C PHE A 383 22.72 19.13 5.91
N ARG A 384 22.76 19.00 4.59
CA ARG A 384 23.86 19.47 3.75
C ARG A 384 23.38 20.47 2.70
N PRO A 385 23.58 21.78 2.92
CA PRO A 385 23.44 22.78 1.87
C PRO A 385 24.43 22.50 0.73
N MET A 386 24.03 22.76 -0.52
CA MET A 386 24.84 22.51 -1.71
C MET A 386 24.92 23.73 -2.64
N HIS A 387 23.79 24.38 -2.93
CA HIS A 387 23.79 25.67 -3.65
C HIS A 387 22.60 26.54 -3.29
N LYS A 388 22.76 27.86 -3.46
CA LYS A 388 21.71 28.88 -3.58
C LYS A 388 22.02 29.70 -4.84
N ARG A 389 21.10 29.79 -5.79
CA ARG A 389 21.24 30.61 -7.00
C ARG A 389 19.92 31.28 -7.36
N LEU A 390 19.97 32.39 -8.10
CA LEU A 390 18.78 32.97 -8.72
C LEU A 390 18.21 31.97 -9.73
N PHE A 391 16.91 31.67 -9.69
CA PHE A 391 16.29 30.74 -10.63
C PHE A 391 16.08 31.39 -12.00
N ALA A 392 16.48 30.72 -13.08
CA ALA A 392 16.46 31.29 -14.44
C ALA A 392 15.04 31.60 -14.98
N ARG A 393 13.98 31.17 -14.29
CA ARG A 393 12.57 31.39 -14.64
C ARG A 393 11.76 31.92 -13.46
N GLN A 394 12.01 33.19 -13.12
CA GLN A 394 11.29 33.93 -12.08
C GLN A 394 9.76 33.84 -12.28
N GLU A 395 9.33 33.76 -13.54
CA GLU A 395 7.95 33.75 -14.01
C GLU A 395 7.24 32.38 -13.95
N TRP A 396 7.88 31.31 -13.45
CA TRP A 396 7.31 29.95 -13.45
C TRP A 396 6.90 29.38 -12.09
N MET A 397 7.44 29.88 -10.96
CA MET A 397 7.13 29.31 -9.63
C MET A 397 6.18 30.22 -8.84
N HIS A 398 4.96 29.73 -8.68
CA HIS A 398 3.93 30.25 -7.80
C HIS A 398 3.46 29.10 -6.88
N ALA A 399 2.68 29.39 -5.84
CA ALA A 399 2.27 28.37 -4.86
C ALA A 399 1.40 27.25 -5.48
N ASP A 400 0.79 27.50 -6.63
CA ASP A 400 -0.06 26.58 -7.39
C ASP A 400 0.62 25.96 -8.62
N THR A 401 1.87 26.33 -8.96
CA THR A 401 2.64 25.72 -10.06
C THR A 401 2.63 24.19 -9.94
N LYS A 402 2.26 23.50 -11.03
CA LYS A 402 2.33 22.04 -11.08
C LYS A 402 3.75 21.63 -11.48
N LEU A 403 4.48 21.06 -10.53
CA LEU A 403 5.78 20.44 -10.78
C LEU A 403 5.90 19.05 -10.16
N LEU A 404 6.80 18.24 -10.71
CA LEU A 404 7.22 16.97 -10.14
C LEU A 404 8.67 16.67 -10.56
N ALA A 405 9.31 15.67 -9.96
CA ALA A 405 10.64 15.25 -10.35
C ALA A 405 10.75 13.73 -10.55
N THR A 406 11.60 13.32 -11.48
CA THR A 406 11.94 11.91 -11.73
C THR A 406 13.16 11.46 -10.95
N GLN A 407 13.28 10.15 -10.76
CA GLN A 407 14.52 9.49 -10.31
C GLN A 407 15.67 9.68 -11.33
N THR A 408 15.36 9.95 -12.60
CA THR A 408 16.37 10.28 -13.63
C THR A 408 16.96 11.69 -13.51
N GLY A 409 16.56 12.49 -12.52
CA GLY A 409 17.18 13.78 -12.20
C GLY A 409 16.55 14.99 -12.89
N TYR A 410 15.41 14.83 -13.56
CA TYR A 410 14.70 15.93 -14.21
C TYR A 410 13.53 16.42 -13.35
N ILE A 411 13.27 17.72 -13.40
CA ILE A 411 12.07 18.34 -12.85
C ILE A 411 11.18 18.73 -14.04
N TYR A 412 9.92 18.30 -14.02
CA TYR A 412 8.92 18.72 -15.01
C TYR A 412 8.05 19.80 -14.41
N ILE A 413 7.88 20.90 -15.13
CA ILE A 413 7.19 22.12 -14.69
C ILE A 413 6.12 22.47 -15.72
N ALA A 414 4.87 22.64 -15.29
CA ALA A 414 3.81 23.21 -16.10
C ALA A 414 3.87 24.75 -16.05
N ALA A 415 3.74 25.39 -17.21
CA ALA A 415 3.55 26.83 -17.32
C ALA A 415 2.55 27.09 -18.46
N GLU A 416 1.44 27.75 -18.14
CA GLU A 416 0.27 27.88 -19.03
C GLU A 416 -0.09 26.55 -19.72
N ASN A 417 -0.22 26.53 -21.05
CA ASN A 417 -0.55 25.35 -21.86
C ASN A 417 0.70 24.55 -22.29
N LYS A 418 1.80 24.61 -21.53
CA LYS A 418 3.08 23.98 -21.86
C LYS A 418 3.69 23.23 -20.69
N ILE A 419 4.61 22.32 -21.00
CA ILE A 419 5.41 21.57 -20.03
C ILE A 419 6.88 21.69 -20.41
N TYR A 420 7.69 22.02 -19.41
CA TYR A 420 9.14 22.16 -19.52
C TYR A 420 9.84 21.08 -18.71
N ARG A 421 10.83 20.43 -19.32
CA ARG A 421 11.81 19.59 -18.61
C ARG A 421 13.00 20.46 -18.22
N TYR A 422 13.24 20.56 -16.92
CA TYR A 422 14.37 21.25 -16.32
C TYR A 422 15.39 20.24 -15.79
N ASN A 423 16.67 20.49 -16.05
CA ASN A 423 17.79 19.77 -15.47
C ASN A 423 18.53 20.68 -14.47
N PRO A 424 18.34 20.48 -13.15
CA PRO A 424 18.99 21.31 -12.13
C PRO A 424 20.52 21.13 -12.06
N LEU A 425 21.12 20.13 -12.71
CA LEU A 425 22.59 19.95 -12.68
C LEU A 425 23.34 20.91 -13.61
N ASN A 426 22.68 21.40 -14.66
CA ASN A 426 23.31 22.28 -15.67
C ASN A 426 22.38 23.41 -16.17
N GLU A 427 21.26 23.63 -15.49
CA GLU A 427 20.24 24.65 -15.78
C GLU A 427 19.58 24.51 -17.16
N GLN A 428 19.74 23.37 -17.85
CA GLN A 428 19.10 23.13 -19.13
C GLN A 428 17.57 23.09 -18.97
N ILE A 429 16.92 24.05 -19.61
CA ILE A 429 15.47 24.10 -19.82
C ILE A 429 15.18 23.60 -21.23
N LEU A 430 14.17 22.75 -21.38
CA LEU A 430 13.72 22.26 -22.68
C LEU A 430 12.19 22.11 -22.70
N GLU A 431 11.54 22.60 -23.76
CA GLU A 431 10.10 22.49 -23.99
C GLU A 431 9.75 21.10 -24.56
N LEU A 432 8.73 20.44 -24.01
CA LEU A 432 8.27 19.14 -24.54
C LEU A 432 7.51 19.30 -25.86
N GLU A 433 7.53 18.26 -26.69
CA GLU A 433 6.82 18.23 -27.98
C GLU A 433 5.28 18.09 -27.86
N ALA A 434 4.76 17.90 -26.64
CA ALA A 434 3.33 17.92 -26.37
C ALA A 434 2.73 19.33 -26.54
N THR A 435 1.66 19.43 -27.32
CA THR A 435 0.90 20.67 -27.51
C THR A 435 -0.48 20.56 -26.87
N PHE A 436 -0.86 21.58 -26.10
CA PHE A 436 -2.13 21.63 -25.37
C PHE A 436 -2.92 22.89 -25.76
N SER A 437 -4.26 22.76 -25.85
CA SER A 437 -5.15 23.90 -26.16
C SER A 437 -5.61 24.67 -24.91
N ASN A 438 -5.37 24.12 -23.72
CA ASN A 438 -5.76 24.70 -22.43
C ASN A 438 -4.55 24.67 -21.48
N PRO A 439 -4.54 25.43 -20.37
CA PRO A 439 -3.54 25.31 -19.33
C PRO A 439 -3.37 23.87 -18.81
N VAL A 440 -2.16 23.52 -18.37
CA VAL A 440 -1.84 22.22 -17.78
C VAL A 440 -2.10 22.26 -16.27
N THR A 441 -3.18 21.61 -15.83
CA THR A 441 -3.72 21.69 -14.48
C THR A 441 -3.29 20.55 -13.57
N MET A 442 -2.69 19.49 -14.13
CA MET A 442 -2.20 18.32 -13.40
C MET A 442 -0.93 17.76 -14.06
N LEU A 443 0.06 17.33 -13.26
CA LEU A 443 1.18 16.49 -13.69
C LEU A 443 1.32 15.28 -12.76
N LYS A 444 1.57 14.09 -13.32
CA LYS A 444 1.88 12.86 -12.58
C LYS A 444 2.94 12.05 -13.34
N LEU A 445 3.71 11.23 -12.63
CA LEU A 445 4.54 10.18 -13.25
C LEU A 445 3.84 8.83 -13.08
N ASP A 446 3.91 7.99 -14.10
CA ASP A 446 3.58 6.57 -13.97
C ASP A 446 4.59 5.84 -13.05
N ASP A 447 4.23 4.66 -12.54
CA ASP A 447 5.01 3.85 -11.58
C ASP A 447 6.45 3.57 -12.05
N ASP A 448 6.67 3.46 -13.37
CA ASP A 448 7.98 3.21 -13.99
C ASP A 448 8.74 4.49 -14.39
N GLN A 449 8.10 5.65 -14.24
CA GLN A 449 8.59 6.99 -14.61
C GLN A 449 9.00 7.17 -16.09
N ASN A 450 8.58 6.26 -16.97
CA ASN A 450 8.76 6.39 -18.43
C ASN A 450 7.64 7.20 -19.10
N THR A 451 6.50 7.33 -18.42
CA THR A 451 5.34 8.13 -18.87
C THR A 451 5.10 9.31 -17.93
N LEU A 452 5.04 10.52 -18.49
CA LEU A 452 4.52 11.72 -17.82
C LEU A 452 3.04 11.85 -18.20
N ILE A 453 2.17 11.98 -17.21
CA ILE A 453 0.72 12.11 -17.40
C ILE A 453 0.33 13.56 -17.10
N ALA A 454 -0.33 14.23 -18.04
CA ALA A 454 -0.74 15.62 -17.94
C ALA A 454 -2.26 15.77 -18.03
N GLY A 455 -2.84 16.63 -17.20
CA GLY A 455 -4.24 17.07 -17.33
C GLY A 455 -4.31 18.46 -17.96
N SER A 456 -5.19 18.64 -18.94
CA SER A 456 -5.39 19.94 -19.62
C SER A 456 -6.74 19.95 -20.32
N GLY A 457 -7.59 20.95 -20.04
CA GLY A 457 -8.97 20.95 -20.51
C GLY A 457 -9.75 19.78 -19.90
N ASN A 458 -10.70 19.23 -20.66
CA ASN A 458 -11.51 18.06 -20.28
C ASN A 458 -10.79 16.71 -20.56
N SER A 459 -9.45 16.71 -20.57
CA SER A 459 -8.62 15.64 -21.14
C SER A 459 -7.42 15.27 -20.26
N ILE A 460 -7.01 14.01 -20.32
CA ILE A 460 -5.73 13.49 -19.81
C ILE A 460 -4.87 13.04 -20.99
N TYR A 461 -3.57 13.30 -20.92
CA TYR A 461 -2.59 12.99 -21.94
C TYR A 461 -1.44 12.19 -21.34
N ASN A 462 -1.05 11.09 -22.00
CA ASN A 462 0.14 10.31 -21.68
C ASN A 462 1.29 10.74 -22.60
N LEU A 463 2.45 11.04 -22.04
CA LEU A 463 3.62 11.56 -22.76
C LEU A 463 4.85 10.65 -22.57
N ASP A 464 5.52 10.29 -23.66
CA ASP A 464 6.74 9.46 -23.63
C ASP A 464 7.97 10.28 -23.20
N ILE A 465 8.45 10.04 -21.98
CA ILE A 465 9.63 10.71 -21.39
C ILE A 465 10.82 9.76 -21.19
N ARG A 466 10.82 8.61 -21.87
CA ARG A 466 11.97 7.68 -21.89
C ARG A 466 13.25 8.35 -22.39
N THR A 467 14.40 7.78 -22.05
CA THR A 467 15.70 8.26 -22.56
C THR A 467 15.70 8.35 -24.09
N GLY A 468 16.00 9.54 -24.63
CA GLY A 468 15.94 9.83 -26.07
C GLY A 468 14.55 10.22 -26.61
N ARG A 469 13.55 10.37 -25.74
CA ARG A 469 12.21 10.90 -26.06
C ARG A 469 12.00 12.27 -25.43
N ASN A 470 11.03 13.00 -25.97
CA ASN A 470 10.81 14.41 -25.64
C ASN A 470 9.34 14.76 -25.31
N GLY A 471 8.64 13.87 -24.60
CA GLY A 471 7.27 14.11 -24.16
C GLY A 471 6.25 14.10 -25.30
N ASN A 472 6.44 13.24 -26.32
CA ASN A 472 5.43 13.06 -27.37
C ASN A 472 4.16 12.45 -26.77
N ILE A 473 2.99 12.95 -27.18
CA ILE A 473 1.69 12.38 -26.78
C ILE A 473 1.58 10.97 -27.35
N THR A 474 1.47 9.96 -26.49
CA THR A 474 1.26 8.54 -26.83
C THR A 474 -0.15 8.05 -26.56
N GLY A 475 -0.94 8.81 -25.80
CA GLY A 475 -2.34 8.53 -25.55
C GLY A 475 -3.08 9.76 -25.06
N LYS A 476 -4.39 9.81 -25.33
CA LYS A 476 -5.31 10.86 -24.87
C LYS A 476 -6.60 10.20 -24.41
N ILE A 477 -7.14 10.67 -23.28
CA ILE A 477 -8.43 10.25 -22.74
C ILE A 477 -9.28 11.51 -22.57
N ASP A 478 -10.45 11.53 -23.18
CA ASP A 478 -11.39 12.66 -23.23
C ASP A 478 -12.64 12.39 -22.39
N GLY A 479 -13.31 13.46 -21.95
CA GLY A 479 -14.59 13.37 -21.25
C GLY A 479 -14.48 13.44 -19.72
N ILE A 480 -13.37 13.94 -19.19
CA ILE A 480 -13.28 14.32 -17.77
C ILE A 480 -14.11 15.60 -17.57
N PRO A 481 -15.05 15.68 -16.61
CA PRO A 481 -15.76 16.92 -16.29
C PRO A 481 -14.80 17.99 -15.78
N GLY A 482 -14.88 19.21 -16.32
CA GLY A 482 -14.01 20.32 -15.92
C GLY A 482 -12.52 20.07 -16.19
N GLN A 483 -11.65 20.53 -15.29
CA GLN A 483 -10.19 20.39 -15.38
C GLN A 483 -9.69 19.29 -14.43
N PRO A 484 -8.84 18.33 -14.86
CA PRO A 484 -8.16 17.39 -13.97
C PRO A 484 -7.21 18.11 -13.01
N ILE A 485 -7.22 17.72 -11.73
CA ILE A 485 -6.40 18.29 -10.67
C ILE A 485 -5.40 17.25 -10.14
N ASP A 486 -5.86 16.01 -9.92
CA ASP A 486 -5.02 14.90 -9.46
C ASP A 486 -5.61 13.54 -9.92
N MET A 487 -4.81 12.49 -9.95
CA MET A 487 -5.27 11.13 -10.25
C MET A 487 -4.48 10.04 -9.52
N VAL A 488 -5.11 8.88 -9.35
CA VAL A 488 -4.49 7.64 -8.85
C VAL A 488 -5.00 6.44 -9.63
N TRP A 489 -4.22 5.37 -9.68
CA TRP A 489 -4.57 4.12 -10.37
C TRP A 489 -4.43 2.91 -9.46
N ARG A 490 -5.20 1.87 -9.81
CA ARG A 490 -5.13 0.52 -9.26
C ARG A 490 -4.88 -0.43 -10.43
N ARG A 491 -3.81 -1.21 -10.32
CA ARG A 491 -3.33 -2.21 -11.27
C ARG A 491 -3.37 -3.58 -10.59
#